data_AF-A0A7V1LJT9-F1
#
_entry.id   AF-A0A7V1LJT9-F1
#
_cell.length_a   1.000
_cell.length_b   1.000
_cell.length_c   1.000
_cell.angle_alpha   90.00
_cell.angle_beta   90.00
_cell.angle_gamma   90.00
#
_symmetry.space_group_name_H-M   'P 1'
#
loop_
_entity.id
_entity.type
_entity.pdbx_description
1 polymer ?
#
loop_
_entity_poly.entity_id
_entity_poly.type
_entity_poly.pdbx_seq_one_letter_code
_entity_poly.pdbx_strand_id
1 'polypeptide(L)' 'MESYPLIEEALIYIERHQLHQPSLEEIAAHLGISPFHLQRTFKEWVGISPKRFLQFLTINNARALLRESRTVLEAAWGSG' A
#
# COMPACT_ATOMS: atom_id res chain seq x y z
N MET A 1 2.62 -24.25 -1.05
CA MET A 1 1.21 -23.82 -0.96
C MET A 1 0.95 -22.98 0.30
N GLU A 2 1.79 -23.05 1.34
CA GLU A 2 1.60 -22.32 2.61
C GLU A 2 1.90 -20.81 2.59
N SER A 3 2.50 -20.27 1.53
CA SER A 3 2.88 -18.85 1.48
C SER A 3 1.78 -17.90 0.98
N TYR A 4 0.70 -18.42 0.37
CA TYR A 4 -0.37 -17.59 -0.18
C TYR A 4 -1.16 -16.83 0.90
N PRO A 5 -1.63 -17.47 2.00
CA PRO A 5 -2.39 -16.77 3.04
C PRO A 5 -1.58 -15.65 3.71
N LEU A 6 -0.28 -15.89 3.91
CA LEU A 6 0.65 -14.91 4.47
C LEU A 6 0.76 -13.66 3.59
N ILE A 7 0.83 -13.82 2.27
CA ILE A 7 0.95 -12.70 1.34
C ILE A 7 -0.37 -11.97 1.16
N GLU A 8 -1.50 -12.68 1.15
CA GLU A 8 -2.82 -12.08 1.17
C GLU A 8 -2.99 -11.18 2.40
N GLU A 9 -2.63 -11.66 3.58
CA GLU A 9 -2.69 -10.88 4.82
C GLU A 9 -1.75 -9.67 4.79
N ALA A 10 -0.54 -9.83 4.26
CA ALA A 10 0.41 -8.73 4.08
C ALA A 10 -0.13 -7.64 3.14
N LEU A 11 -0.79 -8.02 2.03
CA LEU A 11 -1.39 -7.08 1.09
C LEU A 11 -2.54 -6.31 1.74
N ILE A 12 -3.45 -7.03 2.43
CA ILE A 12 -4.57 -6.42 3.16
C ILE A 12 -4.06 -5.44 4.21
N TYR A 13 -3.02 -5.81 4.96
CA TYR A 13 -2.42 -4.94 5.96
C TYR A 13 -1.88 -3.67 5.30
N ILE A 14 -1.07 -3.78 4.25
CA ILE A 14 -0.47 -2.63 3.58
C ILE A 14 -1.55 -1.69 3.00
N GLU A 15 -2.60 -2.23 2.37
CA GLU A 15 -3.68 -1.42 1.80
C GLU A 15 -4.46 -0.62 2.84
N ARG A 16 -4.79 -1.25 3.97
CA ARG A 16 -5.52 -0.60 5.08
C ARG A 16 -4.72 0.48 5.79
N HIS A 17 -3.40 0.33 5.77
CA HIS A 17 -2.48 1.12 6.57
C HIS A 17 -1.62 2.06 5.73
N GLN A 18 -1.80 2.08 4.40
CA GLN A 18 -0.96 2.84 3.48
C GLN A 18 -0.80 4.32 3.84
N LEU A 19 -1.80 4.96 4.44
CA LEU A 19 -1.76 6.38 4.79
C LEU A 19 -0.71 6.71 5.86
N HIS A 20 -0.42 5.77 6.78
CA HIS A 20 0.59 5.97 7.83
C HIS A 20 1.98 5.49 7.41
N GLN A 21 2.14 4.98 6.19
CA GLN A 21 3.39 4.51 5.61
C GLN A 21 4.12 3.46 6.49
N PRO A 22 3.52 2.27 6.73
CA PRO A 22 4.11 1.29 7.63
C PRO A 22 5.47 0.81 7.13
N SER A 23 6.40 0.64 8.06
CA SER A 23 7.70 0.03 7.82
C SER A 23 7.58 -1.48 7.57
N LEU A 24 8.63 -2.07 7.01
CA LEU A 24 8.68 -3.53 6.80
C LEU A 24 8.61 -4.27 8.15
N GLU A 25 9.23 -3.70 9.17
CA GLU A 25 9.28 -4.19 10.53
C GLU A 25 7.88 -4.22 11.16
N GLU A 26 7.08 -3.18 10.99
CA GLU A 26 5.70 -3.14 11.49
C GLU A 26 4.80 -4.17 10.81
N ILE A 27 4.92 -4.32 9.48
CA ILE A 27 4.16 -5.32 8.72
C ILE A 27 4.57 -6.74 9.18
N ALA A 28 5.87 -6.98 9.34
CA ALA A 28 6.38 -8.28 9.78
C ALA A 28 5.96 -8.61 11.21
N ALA A 29 5.98 -7.62 12.11
CA ALA A 29 5.53 -7.76 13.49
C ALA A 29 4.02 -8.11 13.55
N HIS A 30 3.19 -7.48 12.71
CA HIS A 30 1.78 -7.82 12.60
C HIS A 30 1.55 -9.28 12.19
N LEU A 31 2.34 -9.76 11.22
CA LEU A 31 2.27 -11.12 10.67
C LEU A 31 3.00 -12.17 11.53
N GLY A 32 3.67 -11.77 12.61
CA GLY A 32 4.42 -12.69 13.49
C GLY A 32 5.64 -13.34 12.83
N ILE A 33 6.24 -12.70 11.82
CA ILE A 33 7.39 -13.24 11.07
C ILE A 33 8.57 -12.28 11.06
N SER A 34 9.74 -12.77 10.62
CA SER A 34 10.89 -11.88 10.45
C SER A 34 10.72 -10.95 9.23
N PRO A 35 11.22 -9.71 9.30
CA PRO A 35 11.22 -8.78 8.16
C PRO A 35 11.89 -9.36 6.91
N PHE A 36 12.96 -10.14 7.10
CA PHE A 36 13.66 -10.81 6.01
C PHE A 36 12.78 -11.86 5.31
N HIS A 37 12.06 -12.69 6.09
CA HIS A 37 11.14 -13.67 5.54
C HIS A 37 10.01 -12.98 4.76
N LEU A 38 9.39 -11.94 5.35
CA LEU A 38 8.36 -11.15 4.68
C LEU A 38 8.88 -10.58 3.35
N GLN A 39 10.03 -9.91 3.36
CA GLN A 39 10.59 -9.31 2.15
C GLN A 39 10.83 -10.33 1.05
N ARG A 40 11.38 -11.50 1.39
CA ARG A 40 11.68 -12.56 0.43
C ARG A 40 10.39 -13.13 -0.16
N THR A 41 9.48 -13.59 0.69
CA THR A 41 8.23 -14.24 0.25
C THR A 41 7.35 -13.27 -0.53
N PHE A 42 7.26 -12.00 -0.09
CA PHE A 42 6.48 -10.99 -0.79
C PHE A 42 7.06 -10.71 -2.17
N LYS A 43 8.38 -10.64 -2.32
CA LYS A 43 9.01 -10.46 -3.64
C LYS A 43 8.83 -11.68 -4.54
N GLU A 44 8.87 -12.90 -3.99
CA GLU A 44 8.65 -14.14 -4.75
C GLU A 44 7.21 -14.24 -5.29
N TRP A 45 6.22 -13.76 -4.54
CA TRP A 45 4.81 -13.80 -4.94
C TRP A 45 4.32 -12.58 -5.73
N VAL A 46 4.69 -11.38 -5.30
CA VAL A 46 4.20 -10.10 -5.85
C VAL A 46 5.17 -9.51 -6.88
N GLY A 47 6.41 -9.99 -6.95
CA GLY A 47 7.43 -9.55 -7.90
C GLY A 47 8.17 -8.26 -7.49
N ILE A 48 7.66 -7.52 -6.51
CA ILE A 48 8.28 -6.30 -5.95
C ILE A 48 8.36 -6.35 -4.43
N SER A 49 9.13 -5.46 -3.81
CA SER A 49 9.22 -5.40 -2.35
C SER A 49 7.98 -4.72 -1.73
N PRO A 50 7.64 -5.01 -0.46
CA PRO A 50 6.56 -4.34 0.27
C PRO A 50 6.66 -2.81 0.20
N LYS A 51 7.87 -2.27 0.38
CA LYS A 51 8.13 -0.82 0.28
C LYS A 51 7.77 -0.23 -1.09
N ARG A 52 8.12 -0.93 -2.19
CA ARG A 52 7.75 -0.47 -3.54
C ARG A 52 6.26 -0.56 -3.78
N PHE A 53 5.61 -1.61 -3.28
CA PHE A 53 4.16 -1.76 -3.37
C PHE A 53 3.44 -0.62 -2.62
N LEU A 54 3.86 -0.32 -1.39
CA LEU A 54 3.36 0.82 -0.62
C LEU A 54 3.56 2.15 -1.36
N GLN A 55 4.74 2.41 -1.95
CA GLN A 55 4.98 3.60 -2.77
C GLN A 55 4.03 3.72 -3.96
N PHE A 56 3.73 2.60 -4.62
CA PHE A 56 2.77 2.58 -5.73
C PHE A 56 1.36 2.97 -5.27
N LEU A 57 0.91 2.41 -4.14
CA LEU A 57 -0.38 2.79 -3.54
C LEU A 57 -0.43 4.28 -3.19
N THR A 58 0.62 4.82 -2.56
CA THR A 58 0.72 6.24 -2.22
C THR A 58 0.59 7.13 -3.46
N ILE A 59 1.28 6.80 -4.55
CA ILE A 59 1.22 7.58 -5.81
C ILE A 59 -0.17 7.53 -6.42
N ASN A 60 -0.82 6.36 -6.43
CA ASN A 60 -2.16 6.23 -6.97
C ASN A 60 -3.20 6.98 -6.13
N ASN A 61 -3.08 6.92 -4.80
CA ASN A 61 -3.94 7.68 -3.91
C ASN A 61 -3.74 9.19 -4.10
N ALA A 62 -2.48 9.66 -4.13
CA ALA A 62 -2.17 11.06 -4.41
C ALA A 62 -2.75 11.54 -5.76
N ARG A 63 -2.68 10.69 -6.80
CA ARG A 63 -3.30 10.99 -8.11
C ARG A 63 -4.83 11.07 -8.04
N ALA A 64 -5.47 10.18 -7.28
CA ALA A 64 -6.92 10.20 -7.08
C ALA A 64 -7.35 11.49 -6.34
N LEU A 65 -6.69 11.82 -5.24
CA LEU A 65 -6.94 13.03 -4.46
C LEU A 65 -6.73 14.32 -5.27
N LEU A 66 -5.68 14.37 -6.11
CA LEU A 66 -5.45 15.51 -7.00
C LEU A 66 -6.55 15.67 -8.06
N ARG A 67 -7.11 14.56 -8.58
CA ARG A 67 -8.23 14.60 -9.54
C ARG A 67 -9.50 15.11 -8.87
N GLU A 68 -9.84 14.57 -7.71
CA GLU A 68 -11.02 14.99 -6.93
C GLU A 68 -10.93 16.46 -6.50
N SER A 69 -9.76 16.91 -6.05
CA SER A 69 -9.54 18.31 -5.70
C SER A 69 -9.74 19.25 -6.90
N ARG A 70 -9.32 18.84 -8.11
CA ARG A 70 -9.55 19.62 -9.33
C ARG A 70 -11.04 19.70 -9.68
N THR A 71 -11.79 18.60 -9.60
CA THR A 71 -13.22 18.62 -9.95
C THR A 71 -14.04 19.46 -8.97
N VAL A 72 -13.72 19.42 -7.67
CA VAL A 72 -14.35 20.29 -6.66
C VAL A 72 -14.03 21.76 -6.94
N LEU A 73 -12.77 22.05 -7.26
CA LEU A 73 -12.31 23.40 -7.53
C LEU A 73 -12.90 23.98 -8.83
N GLU A 74 -12.99 23.18 -9.90
CA GLU A 74 -13.66 23.54 -11.16
C GLU A 74 -15.15 23.80 -10.95
N ALA A 75 -15.84 22.95 -10.18
CA ALA A 75 -17.25 23.15 -9.85
C ALA A 75 -17.48 24.46 -9.07
N ALA A 76 -16.59 24.80 -8.13
CA ALA A 76 -16.66 26.04 -7.35
C ALA A 76 -16.43 27.29 -8.22
N TRP A 77 -15.54 27.22 -9.22
CA TRP A 77 -15.32 28.33 -10.15
C TRP A 77 -16.39 28.47 -11.24
N GLY A 78 -17.01 27.36 -11.67
CA GLY A 78 -18.06 27.38 -12.70
C GLY A 78 -19.44 27.85 -12.22
N SER A 79 -19.65 27.96 -10.90
CA SER A 79 -20.90 28.46 -10.31
C SER A 79 -20.90 29.96 -9.98
N GLY A 80 -19.87 30.70 -10.41
CA GLY A 80 -19.71 32.15 -10.23
C GLY A 80 -20.10 32.96 -11.46
#